data_AF-A0A7V8V9J9-F1
#
_entry.id   AF-A0A7V8V9J9-F1
#
_cell.length_a   1.000
_cell.length_b   1.000
_cell.length_c   1.000
_cell.angle_alpha   90.00
_cell.angle_beta   90.00
_cell.angle_gamma   90.00
#
_symmetry.space_group_name_H-M   'P 1'
#
loop_
_entity.id
_entity.type
_entity.pdbx_description
1 polymer ?
#
loop_
_entity_poly.entity_id
_entity_poly.type
_entity_poly.pdbx_seq_one_letter_code
_entity_poly.pdbx_strand_id
1 'polypeptide(L)'
;MRHVKGFTLVELLVVIAIIGVLIALLLPAVQQAREAARRMQCSNNLKQIGLAVHNYHDVFGKFPSAMMMDQARKAASSCPEGKCGTWTWTAFLLPQVEQGNLYELLQVGTLPGEVSLGDATRLAAAKEGFDGYRCPSSSGPDQNTERKVPSGSGDGSADCTGSGCDAIALANYVGANDSNTLDRDNWNGFMAKDTNDRVFTFADFVDGSSNTIAIGERTWKLADRMLRAGTQLVANGDTANHSLQGNSYVTAGGRWPINCTNAQDCDRGFSSNHPGGAQFLFVDGSVHFLPETIDHDTDATVDSVYEYLICKDDGNPIGEY
;
A
#
# COMPACT_ATOMS: atom_id res chain seq x y z
N MET A 1 5.67 -3.04 -71.68
CA MET A 1 6.19 -3.87 -70.57
C MET A 1 6.94 -2.96 -69.61
N ARG A 2 6.48 -2.85 -68.35
CA ARG A 2 7.07 -1.97 -67.35
C ARG A 2 8.11 -2.80 -66.58
N HIS A 3 9.40 -2.56 -66.80
CA HIS A 3 10.47 -3.22 -66.06
C HIS A 3 10.37 -2.86 -64.58
N VAL A 4 10.10 -3.86 -63.73
CA VAL A 4 10.27 -3.72 -62.28
C VAL A 4 11.76 -3.76 -62.02
N LYS A 5 12.34 -2.68 -61.50
CA LYS A 5 13.75 -2.64 -61.10
C LYS A 5 13.93 -3.61 -59.91
N GLY A 6 14.87 -4.54 -60.03
CA GLY A 6 15.21 -5.48 -58.96
C GLY A 6 15.94 -4.77 -57.82
N PHE A 7 15.56 -5.09 -56.58
CA PHE A 7 16.18 -4.55 -55.36
C PHE A 7 17.54 -5.22 -55.13
N THR A 8 18.58 -4.43 -54.84
CA THR A 8 19.93 -4.96 -54.59
C THR A 8 20.09 -5.39 -53.12
N LEU A 9 20.97 -6.37 -52.88
CA LEU A 9 21.26 -6.86 -51.53
C LEU A 9 21.80 -5.74 -50.61
N VAL A 10 22.53 -4.78 -51.18
CA VAL A 10 23.07 -3.62 -50.45
C VAL A 10 21.95 -2.69 -49.99
N GLU A 11 20.97 -2.40 -50.86
CA GLU A 11 19.81 -1.56 -50.49
C GLU A 11 19.01 -2.19 -49.33
N LEU A 12 18.85 -3.51 -49.32
CA LEU A 12 18.19 -4.23 -48.22
C LEU A 12 18.97 -4.11 -46.91
N LEU A 13 20.29 -4.29 -46.97
CA LEU A 13 21.14 -4.25 -45.79
C LEU A 13 21.16 -2.86 -45.16
N VAL A 14 21.23 -1.80 -45.97
CA VAL A 14 21.21 -0.41 -45.48
C VAL A 14 19.88 -0.10 -44.79
N VAL A 15 18.75 -0.51 -45.37
CA VAL A 15 17.43 -0.29 -44.77
C VAL A 15 17.30 -1.01 -43.42
N ILE A 16 17.75 -2.27 -43.34
CA ILE A 16 17.74 -3.01 -42.08
C ILE A 16 18.68 -2.36 -41.05
N ALA A 17 19.85 -1.87 -41.47
CA ALA A 17 20.78 -1.17 -40.58
C ALA A 17 20.16 0.13 -40.02
N ILE A 18 19.49 0.92 -40.85
CA ILE A 18 18.81 2.16 -40.42
C ILE A 18 17.66 1.83 -39.45
N ILE A 19 16.82 0.85 -39.78
CA ILE A 19 15.72 0.42 -38.89
C ILE A 19 16.28 -0.09 -37.56
N GLY A 20 17.36 -0.88 -37.60
CA GLY A 20 18.03 -1.38 -36.41
C GLY A 20 18.53 -0.25 -35.50
N VAL A 21 19.17 0.77 -36.06
CA VAL A 21 19.61 1.96 -35.31
C VAL A 21 18.43 2.74 -34.74
N LEU A 22 17.37 2.95 -35.52
CA LEU A 22 16.17 3.64 -35.04
C LEU A 22 15.50 2.90 -33.88
N ILE A 23 15.33 1.58 -33.99
CA ILE A 23 14.75 0.76 -32.90
C ILE A 23 15.65 0.79 -31.66
N ALA A 24 16.96 0.67 -31.83
CA ALA A 24 17.92 0.70 -30.73
C ALA A 24 17.87 2.02 -29.95
N LEU A 25 17.62 3.15 -30.63
CA LEU A 25 17.49 4.46 -30.00
C LEU A 25 16.08 4.70 -29.42
N LEU A 26 15.03 4.16 -30.05
CA LEU A 26 13.65 4.39 -29.64
C LEU A 26 13.22 3.49 -28.47
N LEU A 27 13.70 2.25 -28.38
CA LEU A 27 13.25 1.31 -27.36
C LEU A 27 13.53 1.81 -25.93
N PRO A 28 14.75 2.28 -25.57
CA PRO A 28 15.01 2.82 -24.23
C PRO A 28 14.12 4.03 -23.92
N ALA A 29 13.95 4.93 -24.89
CA ALA A 29 13.13 6.13 -24.73
C ALA A 29 11.65 5.80 -24.49
N VAL A 30 11.08 4.84 -25.22
CA VAL A 30 9.69 4.40 -25.01
C VAL A 30 9.50 3.76 -23.64
N GLN A 31 10.48 3.00 -23.14
CA GLN A 31 10.39 2.42 -21.80
C GLN A 31 10.45 3.48 -20.70
N GLN A 32 11.36 4.46 -20.82
CA GLN A 32 11.43 5.59 -19.88
C GLN A 32 10.13 6.40 -19.86
N ALA A 33 9.55 6.68 -21.03
CA ALA A 33 8.28 7.38 -21.14
C ALA A 33 7.12 6.59 -20.49
N ARG A 34 7.07 5.27 -20.69
CA ARG A 34 6.06 4.40 -20.05
C ARG A 34 6.19 4.41 -18.53
N GLU A 35 7.42 4.35 -18.02
CA GLU A 35 7.65 4.36 -16.58
C GLU A 35 7.30 5.72 -15.96
N ALA A 36 7.64 6.83 -16.61
CA ALA A 36 7.21 8.15 -16.19
C ALA A 36 5.68 8.26 -16.12
N ALA A 37 4.96 7.71 -17.11
CA ALA A 37 3.50 7.67 -17.12
C ALA A 37 2.93 6.84 -15.95
N ARG A 38 3.50 5.66 -15.66
CA ARG A 38 3.10 4.85 -14.51
C ARG A 38 3.35 5.57 -13.19
N ARG A 39 4.49 6.25 -13.05
CA ARG A 39 4.83 7.05 -11.85
C ARG A 39 3.88 8.23 -11.64
N MET A 40 3.49 8.91 -12.72
CA MET A 40 2.44 9.94 -12.65
C MET A 40 1.11 9.35 -12.24
N GLN A 41 0.75 8.17 -12.74
CA GLN A 41 -0.48 7.49 -12.33
C GLN A 41 -0.44 7.11 -10.84
N CYS A 42 0.65 6.53 -10.33
CA CYS A 42 0.73 6.20 -8.89
C CYS A 42 0.70 7.48 -8.02
N SER A 43 1.31 8.58 -8.47
CA SER A 43 1.18 9.89 -7.81
C SER A 43 -0.26 10.40 -7.78
N ASN A 44 -1.01 10.23 -8.89
CA ASN A 44 -2.40 10.65 -8.96
C ASN A 44 -3.32 9.78 -8.09
N ASN A 45 -3.07 8.48 -8.03
CA ASN A 45 -3.77 7.57 -7.12
C ASN A 45 -3.57 8.01 -5.66
N LEU A 46 -2.32 8.29 -5.25
CA LEU A 46 -2.05 8.83 -3.91
C LEU A 46 -2.71 10.18 -3.66
N LYS A 47 -2.80 11.06 -4.66
CA LYS A 47 -3.56 12.32 -4.55
C LYS A 47 -5.05 12.09 -4.33
N GLN A 48 -5.66 11.16 -5.06
CA GLN A 48 -7.07 10.79 -4.86
C GLN A 48 -7.30 10.18 -3.49
N ILE A 49 -6.39 9.32 -3.03
CA ILE A 49 -6.40 8.77 -1.67
C ILE A 49 -6.29 9.88 -0.63
N GLY A 50 -5.38 10.85 -0.81
CA GLY A 50 -5.23 11.99 0.10
C GLY A 50 -6.49 12.84 0.22
N LEU A 51 -7.13 13.14 -0.92
CA LEU A 51 -8.43 13.82 -0.93
C LEU A 51 -9.49 12.99 -0.21
N ALA A 52 -9.52 11.67 -0.41
CA ALA A 52 -10.47 10.79 0.26
C ALA A 52 -10.24 10.74 1.79
N VAL A 53 -8.99 10.71 2.23
CA VAL A 53 -8.59 10.77 3.64
C VAL A 53 -9.00 12.10 4.28
N HIS A 54 -8.80 13.23 3.60
CA HIS A 54 -9.25 14.54 4.09
C HIS A 54 -10.77 14.65 4.14
N ASN A 55 -11.48 14.19 3.10
CA ASN A 55 -12.94 14.14 3.10
C ASN A 55 -13.47 13.26 4.24
N TYR A 56 -12.80 12.14 4.53
CA TYR A 56 -13.13 11.31 5.68
C TYR A 56 -12.92 12.09 6.99
N HIS A 57 -11.77 12.76 7.14
CA HIS A 57 -11.51 13.60 8.31
C HIS A 57 -12.55 14.70 8.49
N ASP A 58 -12.97 15.39 7.43
CA ASP A 58 -13.99 16.45 7.50
C ASP A 58 -15.36 15.94 7.96
N VAL A 59 -15.71 14.71 7.58
CA VAL A 59 -16.99 14.09 7.96
C VAL A 59 -16.94 13.52 9.38
N PHE A 60 -15.84 12.87 9.77
CA PHE A 60 -15.75 12.11 11.02
C PHE A 60 -14.96 12.81 12.14
N GLY A 61 -14.31 13.94 11.84
CA GLY A 61 -13.47 14.71 12.77
C GLY A 61 -12.15 14.03 13.15
N LYS A 62 -11.75 12.99 12.39
CA LYS A 62 -10.59 12.14 12.66
C LYS A 62 -10.13 11.40 11.41
N PHE A 63 -8.86 11.05 11.35
CA PHE A 63 -8.31 10.18 10.31
C PHE A 63 -8.72 8.72 10.51
N PRO A 64 -8.75 7.92 9.42
CA PRO A 64 -9.06 6.50 9.53
C PRO A 64 -7.90 5.75 10.21
N SER A 65 -8.24 4.86 11.16
CA SER A 65 -7.32 3.86 11.68
C SER A 65 -6.98 2.80 10.63
N ALA A 66 -5.79 2.21 10.72
CA ALA A 66 -5.30 1.18 9.79
C ALA A 66 -6.28 0.00 9.65
N MET A 67 -6.79 -0.46 10.79
CA MET A 67 -7.76 -1.54 10.93
C MET A 67 -8.82 -1.12 11.94
N MET A 68 -10.09 -1.31 11.59
CA MET A 68 -11.24 -1.01 12.45
C MET A 68 -11.98 -2.31 12.77
N MET A 69 -12.22 -2.51 14.07
CA MET A 69 -12.91 -3.68 14.60
C MET A 69 -14.34 -3.31 14.97
N ASP A 70 -15.21 -4.32 15.03
CA ASP A 70 -16.51 -4.11 15.69
C ASP A 70 -16.32 -3.89 17.20
N GLN A 71 -17.30 -3.23 17.82
CA GLN A 71 -17.23 -2.81 19.22
C GLN A 71 -17.06 -3.98 20.20
N ALA A 72 -17.65 -5.15 19.91
CA ALA A 72 -17.56 -6.30 20.78
C ALA A 72 -16.13 -6.85 20.81
N ARG A 73 -15.48 -6.96 19.65
CA ARG A 73 -14.07 -7.39 19.56
C ARG A 73 -13.09 -6.40 20.14
N LYS A 74 -13.36 -5.11 19.95
CA LYS A 74 -12.57 -4.04 20.55
C LYS A 74 -12.62 -4.10 22.07
N ALA A 75 -13.81 -4.24 22.65
CA ALA A 75 -13.99 -4.37 24.10
C ALA A 75 -13.32 -5.64 24.67
N ALA A 76 -13.34 -6.74 23.91
CA ALA A 76 -12.71 -7.99 24.30
C ALA A 76 -11.21 -8.06 23.98
N SER A 77 -10.65 -7.06 23.27
CA SER A 77 -9.30 -7.09 22.70
C SER A 77 -9.01 -8.41 21.95
N SER A 78 -10.02 -8.94 21.25
CA SER A 78 -10.00 -10.29 20.70
C SER A 78 -10.38 -10.31 19.22
N CYS A 79 -9.37 -10.45 18.36
CA CYS A 79 -9.51 -10.69 16.93
C CYS A 79 -8.30 -11.52 16.46
N PRO A 80 -8.25 -12.82 16.80
CA PRO A 80 -7.05 -13.61 16.58
C PRO A 80 -6.75 -13.76 15.09
N GLU A 81 -5.47 -13.71 14.76
CA GLU A 81 -4.89 -14.05 13.47
C GLU A 81 -5.50 -15.36 12.95
N GLY A 82 -5.91 -15.36 11.68
CA GLY A 82 -6.50 -16.52 11.00
C GLY A 82 -7.96 -16.79 11.31
N LYS A 83 -8.53 -16.14 12.33
CA LYS A 83 -9.89 -16.43 12.81
C LYS A 83 -10.84 -15.24 12.71
N CYS A 84 -10.32 -14.05 12.48
CA CYS A 84 -11.04 -12.80 12.47
C CYS A 84 -10.50 -11.90 11.35
N GLY A 85 -11.39 -11.22 10.63
CA GLY A 85 -11.06 -10.26 9.57
C GLY A 85 -11.52 -8.86 9.95
N THR A 86 -10.62 -7.89 9.95
CA THR A 86 -10.93 -6.50 10.28
C THR A 86 -11.07 -5.66 9.02
N TRP A 87 -12.04 -4.76 8.99
CA TRP A 87 -12.08 -3.75 7.94
C TRP A 87 -10.84 -2.87 8.00
N THR A 88 -10.30 -2.51 6.86
CA THR A 88 -9.13 -1.66 6.72
C THR A 88 -9.53 -0.24 6.41
N TRP A 89 -8.63 0.73 6.59
CA TRP A 89 -8.86 2.13 6.20
C TRP A 89 -9.37 2.26 4.76
N THR A 90 -8.89 1.42 3.83
CA THR A 90 -9.31 1.45 2.42
C THR A 90 -10.79 1.12 2.20
N ALA A 91 -11.40 0.29 3.07
CA ALA A 91 -12.84 0.02 3.02
C ALA A 91 -13.66 1.26 3.41
N PHE A 92 -13.20 1.99 4.43
CA PHE A 92 -13.89 3.17 4.94
C PHE A 92 -13.75 4.39 4.04
N LEU A 93 -12.75 4.41 3.15
CA LEU A 93 -12.60 5.46 2.14
C LEU A 93 -13.42 5.22 0.86
N LEU A 94 -14.04 4.04 0.69
CA LEU A 94 -14.79 3.72 -0.53
C LEU A 94 -15.83 4.80 -0.90
N PRO A 95 -16.65 5.34 0.01
CA PRO A 95 -17.59 6.41 -0.33
C PRO A 95 -16.89 7.68 -0.85
N GLN A 96 -15.71 8.00 -0.31
CA GLN A 96 -14.92 9.17 -0.66
C GLN A 96 -14.14 9.01 -1.97
N VAL A 97 -14.01 7.78 -2.49
CA VAL A 97 -13.45 7.48 -3.82
C VAL A 97 -14.51 7.03 -4.83
N GLU A 98 -15.75 7.49 -4.65
CA GLU A 98 -16.89 7.20 -5.54
C GLU A 98 -17.27 5.71 -5.64
N GLN A 99 -16.87 4.89 -4.67
CA GLN A 99 -17.18 3.45 -4.56
C GLN A 99 -18.29 3.16 -3.52
N GLY A 100 -19.30 4.03 -3.44
CA GLY A 100 -20.42 3.88 -2.50
C GLY A 100 -21.19 2.56 -2.65
N ASN A 101 -21.41 2.09 -3.88
CA ASN A 101 -22.08 0.82 -4.15
C ASN A 101 -21.31 -0.38 -3.57
N LEU A 102 -19.98 -0.37 -3.67
CA LEU A 102 -19.13 -1.42 -3.10
C LEU A 102 -19.17 -1.39 -1.57
N TYR A 103 -19.12 -0.19 -0.97
CA TYR A 103 -19.24 0.00 0.47
C TYR A 103 -20.56 -0.59 1.03
N GLU A 104 -21.68 -0.29 0.38
CA GLU A 104 -23.00 -0.78 0.75
C GLU A 104 -23.14 -2.30 0.56
N LEU A 105 -22.66 -2.83 -0.57
CA LEU A 105 -22.68 -4.26 -0.88
C LEU A 105 -21.94 -5.07 0.20
N LEU A 106 -20.76 -4.61 0.58
CA LEU A 106 -19.89 -5.22 1.59
C LEU A 106 -20.41 -5.01 3.02
N GLN A 107 -21.39 -4.13 3.24
CA GLN A 107 -21.91 -3.79 4.56
C GLN A 107 -20.81 -3.37 5.55
N VAL A 108 -19.89 -2.54 5.06
CA VAL A 108 -18.74 -2.03 5.84
C VAL A 108 -19.25 -1.32 7.09
N GLY A 109 -18.64 -1.65 8.24
CA GLY A 109 -19.03 -1.12 9.56
C GLY A 109 -20.34 -1.67 10.12
N THR A 110 -21.13 -2.42 9.34
CA THR A 110 -22.37 -3.07 9.80
C THR A 110 -22.13 -4.53 10.16
N LEU A 111 -21.35 -5.25 9.34
CA LEU A 111 -20.91 -6.61 9.62
C LEU A 111 -19.41 -6.63 9.95
N PRO A 112 -18.94 -7.58 10.77
CA PRO A 112 -17.51 -7.91 10.82
C PRO A 112 -16.98 -8.30 9.43
N GLY A 113 -15.70 -8.01 9.16
CA GLY A 113 -15.10 -8.19 7.83
C GLY A 113 -15.21 -9.64 7.36
N GLU A 114 -14.81 -10.61 8.19
CA GLU A 114 -14.91 -12.02 7.83
C GLU A 114 -16.34 -12.51 7.69
N VAL A 115 -17.29 -11.98 8.46
CA VAL A 115 -18.72 -12.31 8.31
C VAL A 115 -19.24 -11.81 6.97
N SER A 116 -18.85 -10.59 6.56
CA SER A 116 -19.20 -10.06 5.24
C SER A 116 -18.62 -10.95 4.12
N LEU A 117 -17.35 -11.31 4.22
CA LEU A 117 -16.67 -12.16 3.23
C LEU A 117 -17.10 -13.64 3.28
N GLY A 118 -17.90 -14.05 4.27
CA GLY A 118 -18.54 -15.37 4.27
C GLY A 118 -19.66 -15.50 3.22
N ASP A 119 -20.17 -14.38 2.70
CA ASP A 119 -21.11 -14.36 1.57
C ASP A 119 -20.36 -14.40 0.23
N ALA A 120 -20.76 -15.31 -0.67
CA ALA A 120 -20.06 -15.54 -1.93
C ALA A 120 -20.08 -14.32 -2.87
N THR A 121 -21.16 -13.53 -2.86
CA THR A 121 -21.28 -12.32 -3.70
C THR A 121 -20.37 -11.21 -3.17
N ARG A 122 -20.36 -11.00 -1.85
CA ARG A 122 -19.48 -10.00 -1.22
C ARG A 122 -18.01 -10.38 -1.34
N LEU A 123 -17.68 -11.67 -1.18
CA LEU A 123 -16.33 -12.17 -1.40
C LEU A 123 -15.85 -11.96 -2.84
N ALA A 124 -16.72 -12.19 -3.84
CA ALA A 124 -16.39 -11.93 -5.23
C ALA A 124 -16.10 -10.44 -5.47
N ALA A 125 -16.88 -9.54 -4.88
CA ALA A 125 -16.63 -8.10 -4.96
C ALA A 125 -15.32 -7.69 -4.27
N ALA A 126 -15.00 -8.25 -3.11
CA ALA A 126 -13.73 -7.99 -2.43
C ALA A 126 -12.51 -8.54 -3.18
N LYS A 127 -12.70 -9.58 -4.00
CA LYS A 127 -11.69 -10.15 -4.89
C LYS A 127 -11.38 -9.27 -6.11
N GLU A 128 -12.36 -8.49 -6.57
CA GLU A 128 -12.20 -7.49 -7.62
C GLU A 128 -11.55 -6.20 -7.05
N GLY A 129 -12.08 -5.70 -5.94
CA GLY A 129 -11.54 -4.53 -5.26
C GLY A 129 -11.70 -3.23 -6.05
N PHE A 130 -10.77 -2.30 -5.86
CA PHE A 130 -10.73 -1.01 -6.53
C PHE A 130 -9.34 -0.75 -7.12
N ASP A 131 -9.29 -0.49 -8.43
CA ASP A 131 -8.03 -0.26 -9.17
C ASP A 131 -7.26 0.98 -8.69
N GLY A 132 -7.93 1.97 -8.08
CA GLY A 132 -7.26 3.15 -7.53
C GLY A 132 -6.29 2.83 -6.38
N TYR A 133 -6.40 1.64 -5.78
CA TYR A 133 -5.44 1.16 -4.76
C TYR A 133 -4.25 0.38 -5.34
N ARG A 134 -4.16 0.25 -6.67
CA ARG A 134 -3.08 -0.47 -7.37
C ARG A 134 -2.10 0.50 -8.00
N CYS A 135 -0.81 0.25 -7.85
CA CYS A 135 0.21 0.98 -8.59
C CYS A 135 0.53 0.20 -9.87
N PRO A 136 0.33 0.76 -11.08
CA PRO A 136 0.62 0.08 -12.36
C PRO A 136 2.07 -0.36 -12.55
N SER A 137 3.03 0.14 -11.76
CA SER A 137 4.42 -0.34 -11.79
C SER A 137 4.63 -1.63 -10.98
N SER A 138 3.71 -2.01 -10.09
CA SER A 138 3.78 -3.26 -9.32
C SER A 138 3.40 -4.46 -10.19
N SER A 139 4.29 -5.43 -10.33
CA SER A 139 4.12 -6.64 -11.17
C SER A 139 3.35 -7.79 -10.48
N GLY A 140 2.58 -7.49 -9.44
CA GLY A 140 1.87 -8.49 -8.65
C GLY A 140 0.55 -8.97 -9.27
N PRO A 141 0.04 -10.13 -8.84
CA PRO A 141 -1.31 -10.59 -9.19
C PRO A 141 -2.37 -9.59 -8.72
N ASP A 142 -3.60 -9.73 -9.24
CA ASP A 142 -4.73 -8.88 -8.85
C ASP A 142 -5.15 -9.15 -7.40
N GLN A 143 -5.05 -10.40 -6.96
CA GLN A 143 -5.36 -10.84 -5.59
C GLN A 143 -4.09 -11.17 -4.81
N ASN A 144 -4.08 -10.83 -3.52
CA ASN A 144 -2.96 -11.10 -2.64
C ASN A 144 -2.98 -12.56 -2.14
N THR A 145 -2.17 -13.41 -2.76
CA THR A 145 -2.09 -14.84 -2.40
C THR A 145 -1.19 -15.12 -1.18
N GLU A 146 -0.40 -14.14 -0.76
CA GLU A 146 0.57 -14.26 0.35
C GLU A 146 0.01 -13.70 1.67
N ARG A 147 -1.02 -12.84 1.59
CA ARG A 147 -1.72 -12.23 2.72
C ARG A 147 -3.23 -12.48 2.59
N LYS A 148 -3.64 -13.73 2.83
CA LYS A 148 -5.05 -14.12 2.80
C LYS A 148 -5.79 -13.63 4.04
N VAL A 149 -7.11 -13.46 3.90
CA VAL A 149 -7.99 -12.98 4.97
C VAL A 149 -9.08 -14.00 5.29
N PRO A 150 -9.58 -14.03 6.53
CA PRO A 150 -10.69 -14.92 6.88
C PRO A 150 -11.98 -14.56 6.14
N SER A 151 -12.71 -15.58 5.68
CA SER A 151 -13.98 -15.49 4.95
C SER A 151 -14.99 -16.47 5.56
N GLY A 152 -15.79 -15.98 6.51
CA GLY A 152 -16.74 -16.76 7.30
C GLY A 152 -16.24 -17.06 8.73
N SER A 153 -16.94 -17.97 9.41
CA SER A 153 -16.62 -18.38 10.78
C SER A 153 -15.86 -19.72 10.78
N GLY A 154 -14.53 -19.68 10.92
CA GLY A 154 -13.75 -20.91 11.13
C GLY A 154 -12.26 -20.87 10.77
N ASP A 155 -11.44 -21.05 11.81
CA ASP A 155 -10.10 -21.67 11.89
C ASP A 155 -9.18 -21.68 10.65
N GLY A 156 -8.65 -20.51 10.29
CA GLY A 156 -7.34 -20.43 9.65
C GLY A 156 -6.20 -20.61 10.66
N SER A 157 -5.03 -21.06 10.19
CA SER A 157 -3.78 -20.87 10.93
C SER A 157 -3.52 -19.37 11.17
N ALA A 158 -2.58 -18.98 12.03
CA ALA A 158 -2.26 -17.56 12.25
C ALA A 158 -1.98 -16.81 10.93
N ASP A 159 -1.35 -17.46 9.95
CA ASP A 159 -1.07 -16.88 8.63
C ASP A 159 -2.27 -16.91 7.67
N CYS A 160 -3.47 -17.23 8.18
CA CYS A 160 -4.68 -17.52 7.42
C CYS A 160 -4.41 -18.50 6.27
N THR A 161 -3.84 -19.65 6.59
CA THR A 161 -3.67 -20.75 5.61
C THR A 161 -4.73 -21.83 5.86
N GLY A 162 -5.40 -22.26 4.80
CA GLY A 162 -6.39 -23.34 4.85
C GLY A 162 -7.78 -22.96 4.33
N SER A 163 -8.78 -23.77 4.72
CA SER A 163 -10.20 -23.51 4.43
C SER A 163 -10.68 -22.28 5.20
N GLY A 164 -11.51 -21.44 4.57
CA GLY A 164 -12.02 -20.21 5.21
C GLY A 164 -11.04 -19.04 5.17
N CYS A 165 -9.97 -19.13 4.37
CA CYS A 165 -9.03 -18.05 4.11
C CYS A 165 -8.92 -17.79 2.61
N ASP A 166 -9.29 -16.59 2.19
CA ASP A 166 -9.35 -16.20 0.79
C ASP A 166 -8.32 -15.12 0.45
N ALA A 167 -7.77 -15.21 -0.76
CA ALA A 167 -7.05 -14.11 -1.38
C ALA A 167 -8.09 -13.09 -1.86
N ILE A 168 -7.89 -11.82 -1.51
CA ILE A 168 -8.70 -10.69 -1.96
C ILE A 168 -7.82 -9.68 -2.69
N ALA A 169 -8.42 -8.61 -3.23
CA ALA A 169 -7.70 -7.62 -4.02
C ALA A 169 -6.45 -7.07 -3.29
N LEU A 170 -5.36 -6.96 -4.04
CA LEU A 170 -4.08 -6.47 -3.54
C LEU A 170 -4.06 -4.93 -3.48
N ALA A 171 -3.46 -4.36 -2.44
CA ALA A 171 -3.24 -2.92 -2.30
C ALA A 171 -1.75 -2.58 -2.43
N ASN A 172 -1.40 -1.57 -3.21
CA ASN A 172 -0.01 -1.09 -3.30
C ASN A 172 0.27 0.16 -2.47
N TYR A 173 -0.72 0.66 -1.75
CA TYR A 173 -0.59 1.82 -0.86
C TYR A 173 -0.91 1.39 0.57
N VAL A 174 -0.02 1.69 1.50
CA VAL A 174 -0.08 1.25 2.89
C VAL A 174 0.19 2.42 3.82
N GLY A 175 -0.48 2.43 4.97
CA GLY A 175 -0.34 3.50 5.95
C GLY A 175 1.02 3.48 6.67
N ALA A 176 1.53 4.64 7.03
CA ALA A 176 2.69 4.77 7.90
C ALA A 176 2.31 4.46 9.36
N ASN A 177 3.03 3.55 9.99
CA ASN A 177 2.67 3.00 11.28
C ASN A 177 3.50 3.53 12.43
N ASP A 178 4.80 3.40 12.26
CA ASP A 178 5.82 3.66 13.26
C ASP A 178 7.14 3.91 12.53
N SER A 179 7.94 4.84 13.03
CA SER A 179 9.22 5.22 12.44
C SER A 179 10.25 4.09 12.51
N ASN A 180 10.07 3.11 13.40
CA ASN A 180 10.88 1.91 13.46
C ASN A 180 10.08 0.69 12.96
N THR A 181 9.77 -0.25 13.84
CA THR A 181 9.09 -1.50 13.45
C THR A 181 7.60 -1.33 13.59
N LEU A 182 6.81 -2.14 12.87
CA LEU A 182 5.37 -2.17 13.11
C LEU A 182 5.13 -2.40 14.61
N ASP A 183 4.29 -1.58 15.22
CA ASP A 183 3.97 -1.72 16.65
C ASP A 183 2.45 -1.89 16.77
N ARG A 184 1.97 -2.51 17.86
CA ARG A 184 0.53 -2.70 18.12
C ARG A 184 0.03 -1.79 19.23
N ASP A 185 0.90 -1.36 20.11
CA ASP A 185 0.54 -0.77 21.38
C ASP A 185 1.12 0.66 21.49
N ASN A 186 2.20 0.95 20.77
CA ASN A 186 2.92 2.21 20.78
C ASN A 186 3.37 2.64 19.37
N TRP A 187 2.57 3.50 18.74
CA TRP A 187 2.70 3.89 17.34
C TRP A 187 2.97 5.39 17.28
N ASN A 188 3.98 5.80 16.52
CA ASN A 188 4.26 7.22 16.30
C ASN A 188 4.00 7.70 14.86
N GLY A 189 3.45 6.86 13.98
CA GLY A 189 3.10 7.22 12.60
C GLY A 189 1.65 7.67 12.39
N PHE A 190 1.26 7.85 11.12
CA PHE A 190 -0.06 8.34 10.71
C PHE A 190 -1.23 7.40 11.01
N MET A 191 -1.04 6.08 10.94
CA MET A 191 -2.11 5.11 11.18
C MET A 191 -1.77 4.18 12.34
N ALA A 192 -2.60 4.26 13.39
CA ALA A 192 -2.69 3.24 14.42
C ALA A 192 -3.78 2.23 14.07
N LYS A 193 -3.72 1.04 14.65
CA LYS A 193 -4.87 0.14 14.73
C LYS A 193 -5.87 0.69 15.75
N ASP A 194 -7.15 0.40 15.52
CA ASP A 194 -8.25 0.82 16.37
C ASP A 194 -8.32 0.07 17.73
N THR A 195 -7.18 -0.26 18.32
CA THR A 195 -7.11 -0.66 19.73
C THR A 195 -7.21 0.60 20.60
N ASN A 196 -8.19 0.63 21.50
CA ASN A 196 -8.43 1.72 22.47
C ASN A 196 -8.93 3.07 21.91
N ASP A 197 -9.69 3.08 20.80
CA ASP A 197 -10.22 4.33 20.20
C ASP A 197 -9.13 5.33 19.81
N ARG A 198 -7.89 4.86 19.64
CA ARG A 198 -6.77 5.71 19.21
C ARG A 198 -6.95 6.06 17.74
N VAL A 199 -7.34 7.31 17.52
CA VAL A 199 -7.58 7.94 16.23
C VAL A 199 -6.87 9.28 16.25
N PHE A 200 -6.23 9.63 15.15
CA PHE A 200 -5.50 10.88 15.04
C PHE A 200 -6.33 11.95 14.34
N THR A 201 -6.03 13.19 14.66
CA THR A 201 -6.54 14.41 14.05
C THR A 201 -5.36 15.23 13.54
N PHE A 202 -5.59 16.30 12.78
CA PHE A 202 -4.49 17.18 12.37
C PHE A 202 -3.65 17.72 13.54
N ALA A 203 -4.24 17.86 14.74
CA ALA A 203 -3.53 18.37 15.92
C ALA A 203 -2.48 17.40 16.48
N ASP A 204 -2.55 16.11 16.12
CA ASP A 204 -1.61 15.09 16.60
C ASP A 204 -0.28 15.07 15.81
N PHE A 205 -0.20 15.82 14.70
CA PHE A 205 0.97 15.93 13.82
C PHE A 205 1.74 17.23 14.13
N VAL A 206 2.41 17.24 15.29
CA VAL A 206 3.05 18.44 15.85
C VAL A 206 4.27 18.88 15.04
N ASP A 207 4.93 17.95 14.36
CA ASP A 207 6.07 18.25 13.46
C ASP A 207 5.64 18.77 12.08
N GLY A 208 4.32 18.90 11.88
CA GLY A 208 3.71 19.52 10.72
C GLY A 208 3.17 18.50 9.73
N SER A 209 1.94 18.72 9.26
CA SER A 209 1.28 17.81 8.31
C SER A 209 2.00 17.68 6.96
N SER A 210 2.80 18.67 6.57
CA SER A 210 3.63 18.62 5.36
C SER A 210 4.92 17.83 5.53
N ASN A 211 5.27 17.47 6.77
CA ASN A 211 6.50 16.75 7.12
C ASN A 211 6.23 15.36 7.69
N THR A 212 4.97 14.92 7.73
CA THR A 212 4.62 13.57 8.14
C THR A 212 4.07 12.78 6.97
N ILE A 213 4.65 11.61 6.71
CA ILE A 213 4.20 10.62 5.74
C ILE A 213 2.92 9.98 6.27
N ALA A 214 1.87 10.02 5.46
CA ALA A 214 0.61 9.37 5.75
C ALA A 214 0.56 7.96 5.17
N ILE A 215 0.82 7.85 3.86
CA ILE A 215 0.65 6.62 3.08
C ILE A 215 1.80 6.53 2.09
N GLY A 216 2.36 5.34 1.91
CA GLY A 216 3.45 5.09 0.97
C GLY A 216 3.20 3.86 0.12
N GLU A 217 4.01 3.72 -0.92
CA GLU A 217 3.96 2.55 -1.79
C GLU A 217 4.56 1.30 -1.13
N ARG A 218 3.97 0.14 -1.43
CA ARG A 218 4.56 -1.18 -1.22
C ARG A 218 4.27 -2.09 -2.40
N THR A 219 5.31 -2.58 -3.07
CA THR A 219 5.18 -3.49 -4.21
C THR A 219 4.95 -4.94 -3.77
N TRP A 220 4.44 -5.75 -4.69
CA TRP A 220 4.33 -7.20 -4.53
C TRP A 220 5.68 -7.89 -4.42
N LYS A 221 6.58 -7.57 -5.35
CA LYS A 221 7.89 -8.20 -5.48
C LYS A 221 8.87 -7.16 -6.03
N LEU A 222 10.07 -7.13 -5.44
CA LEU A 222 11.16 -6.31 -5.92
C LEU A 222 12.39 -7.19 -6.16
N ALA A 223 12.93 -7.16 -7.37
CA ALA A 223 13.92 -8.13 -7.84
C ALA A 223 13.42 -9.57 -7.56
N ASP A 224 14.15 -10.33 -6.73
CA ASP A 224 13.75 -11.66 -6.29
C ASP A 224 13.15 -11.74 -4.88
N ARG A 225 13.02 -10.60 -4.20
CA ARG A 225 12.44 -10.52 -2.86
C ARG A 225 10.93 -10.34 -2.93
N MET A 226 10.20 -11.24 -2.27
CA MET A 226 8.77 -11.09 -2.04
C MET A 226 8.52 -10.03 -0.95
N LEU A 227 7.78 -8.97 -1.29
CA LEU A 227 7.40 -7.88 -0.39
C LEU A 227 5.91 -7.90 -0.04
N ARG A 228 5.17 -8.86 -0.61
CA ARG A 228 3.82 -9.29 -0.25
C ARG A 228 2.71 -8.24 -0.35
N ALA A 229 3.01 -6.98 -0.68
CA ALA A 229 2.08 -5.85 -0.82
C ALA A 229 0.96 -5.76 0.25
N GLY A 230 0.07 -4.78 0.20
CA GLY A 230 -1.09 -4.74 1.10
C GLY A 230 -2.27 -5.61 0.64
N THR A 231 -3.29 -5.73 1.48
CA THR A 231 -4.64 -6.14 1.08
C THR A 231 -5.55 -4.92 1.04
N GLN A 232 -6.51 -4.94 0.12
CA GLN A 232 -7.61 -3.98 0.14
C GLN A 232 -8.70 -4.46 1.11
N LEU A 233 -9.55 -3.53 1.55
CA LEU A 233 -10.84 -3.76 2.20
C LEU A 233 -10.78 -4.45 3.58
N VAL A 234 -10.30 -5.69 3.65
CA VAL A 234 -10.19 -6.49 4.88
C VAL A 234 -8.73 -6.89 5.12
N ALA A 235 -8.33 -6.97 6.38
CA ALA A 235 -7.06 -7.51 6.82
C ALA A 235 -7.29 -8.67 7.78
N ASN A 236 -6.28 -9.54 7.91
CA ASN A 236 -6.28 -10.56 8.95
C ASN A 236 -6.22 -9.89 10.34
N GLY A 237 -6.80 -10.55 11.35
CA GLY A 237 -6.74 -10.11 12.74
C GLY A 237 -5.31 -10.00 13.25
N ASP A 238 -5.16 -9.36 14.41
CA ASP A 238 -3.85 -9.00 14.98
C ASP A 238 -3.94 -9.01 16.52
N THR A 239 -4.28 -10.13 17.16
CA THR A 239 -4.38 -10.15 18.64
C THR A 239 -3.68 -11.34 19.28
N ALA A 240 -3.10 -12.22 18.49
CA ALA A 240 -2.21 -13.29 18.92
C ALA A 240 -0.77 -12.78 18.96
N ASN A 241 0.08 -13.56 19.62
CA ASN A 241 1.49 -13.27 19.88
C ASN A 241 2.38 -13.49 18.64
N HIS A 242 1.83 -13.28 17.44
CA HIS A 242 2.57 -13.35 16.17
C HIS A 242 3.13 -11.98 15.81
N SER A 243 4.13 -11.98 14.94
CA SER A 243 5.00 -10.85 14.58
C SER A 243 4.30 -9.72 13.83
N LEU A 244 3.25 -9.12 14.41
CA LEU A 244 2.53 -7.94 13.90
C LEU A 244 2.00 -8.17 12.48
N GLN A 245 1.62 -9.42 12.20
CA GLN A 245 1.37 -9.89 10.84
C GLN A 245 0.15 -9.21 10.25
N GLY A 246 -0.93 -9.04 11.03
CA GLY A 246 -2.13 -8.34 10.59
C GLY A 246 -1.87 -6.87 10.28
N ASN A 247 -1.09 -6.17 11.11
CA ASN A 247 -0.64 -4.80 10.82
C ASN A 247 0.07 -4.71 9.46
N SER A 248 0.96 -5.67 9.18
CA SER A 248 1.71 -5.71 7.93
C SER A 248 0.81 -5.85 6.70
N TYR A 249 -0.47 -6.16 6.80
CA TYR A 249 -1.37 -6.22 5.63
C TYR A 249 -1.75 -4.84 5.11
N VAL A 250 -1.67 -3.82 5.95
CA VAL A 250 -2.23 -2.49 5.64
C VAL A 250 -1.29 -1.35 5.97
N THR A 251 -0.25 -1.60 6.76
CA THR A 251 0.74 -0.60 7.14
C THR A 251 2.18 -1.06 6.90
N ALA A 252 3.09 -0.10 6.99
CA ALA A 252 4.53 -0.26 6.94
C ALA A 252 5.22 0.58 8.03
N GLY A 253 6.42 0.15 8.43
CA GLY A 253 7.29 0.85 9.38
C GLY A 253 8.58 1.37 8.74
N GLY A 254 9.22 2.32 9.41
CA GLY A 254 10.45 2.98 8.93
C GLY A 254 11.77 2.23 9.17
N ARG A 255 11.76 1.12 9.92
CA ARG A 255 12.96 0.30 10.22
C ARG A 255 13.75 -0.14 8.99
N TRP A 256 13.04 -0.36 7.88
CA TRP A 256 13.65 -0.83 6.65
C TRP A 256 13.81 0.33 5.68
N PRO A 257 14.98 0.44 5.01
CA PRO A 257 15.15 1.44 3.97
C PRO A 257 14.12 1.20 2.86
N ILE A 258 13.74 2.26 2.16
CA ILE A 258 12.92 2.17 0.95
C ILE A 258 13.58 1.14 0.02
N ASN A 259 12.78 0.23 -0.54
CA ASN A 259 13.27 -0.82 -1.45
C ASN A 259 14.23 -1.85 -0.83
N CYS A 260 14.12 -2.10 0.48
CA CYS A 260 14.81 -3.20 1.17
C CYS A 260 14.61 -4.56 0.48
N THR A 261 15.71 -5.26 0.19
CA THR A 261 15.68 -6.61 -0.43
C THR A 261 16.51 -7.68 0.31
N ASN A 262 17.34 -7.28 1.27
CA ASN A 262 18.38 -8.12 1.86
C ASN A 262 18.21 -8.38 3.37
N ALA A 263 17.29 -7.69 4.06
CA ALA A 263 17.01 -7.92 5.48
C ALA A 263 15.85 -8.88 5.72
N GLN A 264 15.75 -9.40 6.94
CA GLN A 264 14.54 -10.09 7.38
C GLN A 264 13.37 -9.09 7.44
N ASP A 265 12.17 -9.55 7.07
CA ASP A 265 10.93 -8.78 7.16
C ASP A 265 10.88 -7.46 6.36
N CYS A 266 11.71 -7.29 5.30
CA CYS A 266 11.60 -6.13 4.38
C CYS A 266 10.17 -5.90 3.83
N ASP A 267 9.32 -6.93 3.83
CA ASP A 267 7.90 -6.85 3.42
C ASP A 267 7.01 -6.06 4.39
N ARG A 268 7.60 -5.52 5.47
CA ARG A 268 7.00 -4.57 6.41
C ARG A 268 7.47 -3.13 6.19
N GLY A 269 8.40 -2.88 5.28
CA GLY A 269 8.82 -1.55 4.87
C GLY A 269 8.09 -1.04 3.62
N PHE A 270 8.41 0.19 3.22
CA PHE A 270 7.93 0.80 1.99
C PHE A 270 8.80 0.39 0.78
N SER A 271 8.17 0.25 -0.38
CA SER A 271 8.86 -0.18 -1.60
C SER A 271 8.07 0.12 -2.86
N SER A 272 8.77 0.30 -3.98
CA SER A 272 8.19 0.53 -5.28
C SER A 272 9.02 -0.11 -6.39
N ASN A 273 8.41 -0.37 -7.54
CA ASN A 273 9.14 -0.73 -8.76
C ASN A 273 9.56 0.51 -9.57
N HIS A 274 9.21 1.72 -9.11
CA HIS A 274 9.75 2.95 -9.67
C HIS A 274 11.27 2.99 -9.48
N PRO A 275 12.06 3.37 -10.51
CA PRO A 275 13.51 3.50 -10.36
C PRO A 275 13.89 4.55 -9.32
N GLY A 276 14.72 4.16 -8.35
CA GLY A 276 15.41 5.07 -7.43
C GLY A 276 14.61 5.54 -6.21
N GLY A 277 13.43 5.00 -5.94
CA GLY A 277 12.63 5.42 -4.79
C GLY A 277 11.16 5.00 -4.85
N ALA A 278 10.32 5.63 -4.04
CA ALA A 278 8.89 5.34 -3.95
C ALA A 278 8.07 6.63 -3.79
N GLN A 279 6.78 6.57 -4.15
CA GLN A 279 5.86 7.69 -3.92
C GLN A 279 5.26 7.62 -2.51
N PHE A 280 5.12 8.79 -1.89
CA PHE A 280 4.55 8.97 -0.57
C PHE A 280 3.55 10.12 -0.58
N LEU A 281 2.40 9.89 0.05
CA LEU A 281 1.42 10.89 0.43
C LEU A 281 1.75 11.39 1.84
N PHE A 282 1.74 12.71 2.01
CA PHE A 282 1.91 13.38 3.29
C PHE A 282 0.55 13.76 3.89
N VAL A 283 0.52 14.03 5.19
CA VAL A 283 -0.72 14.31 5.93
C VAL A 283 -1.45 15.56 5.40
N ASP A 284 -0.73 16.53 4.84
CA ASP A 284 -1.28 17.71 4.19
C ASP A 284 -1.86 17.45 2.78
N GLY A 285 -1.80 16.22 2.28
CA GLY A 285 -2.28 15.83 0.94
C GLY A 285 -1.26 16.04 -0.17
N SER A 286 -0.05 16.52 0.13
CA SER A 286 1.06 16.60 -0.83
C SER A 286 1.59 15.20 -1.18
N VAL A 287 2.13 15.02 -2.39
CA VAL A 287 2.69 13.73 -2.82
C VAL A 287 4.11 13.97 -3.30
N HIS A 288 5.04 13.26 -2.69
CA HIS A 288 6.47 13.39 -2.93
C HIS A 288 7.07 12.04 -3.29
N PHE A 289 8.07 12.08 -4.15
CA PHE A 289 8.89 10.91 -4.44
C PHE A 289 10.12 10.99 -3.56
N LEU A 290 10.26 10.02 -2.66
CA LEU A 290 11.42 9.95 -1.79
C LEU A 290 12.45 8.99 -2.40
N PRO A 291 13.72 9.42 -2.52
CA PRO A 291 14.76 8.57 -3.06
C PRO A 291 15.05 7.41 -2.11
N GLU A 292 15.41 6.25 -2.63
CA GLU A 292 15.85 5.11 -1.82
C GLU A 292 17.20 5.35 -1.10
N THR A 293 17.89 6.44 -1.46
CA THR A 293 19.11 6.92 -0.83
C THR A 293 18.86 7.99 0.23
N ILE A 294 17.61 8.22 0.63
CA ILE A 294 17.27 9.12 1.75
C ILE A 294 18.03 8.69 3.00
N ASP A 295 18.42 9.66 3.83
CA ASP A 295 19.12 9.39 5.08
C ASP A 295 18.26 8.49 5.98
N HIS A 296 18.83 7.35 6.34
CA HIS A 296 18.17 6.24 7.01
C HIS A 296 19.18 5.48 7.86
N ASP A 297 18.78 5.13 9.07
CA ASP A 297 19.45 4.13 9.87
C ASP A 297 18.46 3.04 10.34
N THR A 298 18.99 1.97 10.93
CA THR A 298 18.19 0.77 11.24
C THR A 298 18.02 0.53 12.73
N ASP A 299 18.40 1.50 13.55
CA ASP A 299 18.41 1.30 14.98
C ASP A 299 17.00 1.51 15.57
N ALA A 300 16.88 2.02 16.78
CA ALA A 300 15.58 2.24 17.40
C ALA A 300 15.40 3.68 17.89
N THR A 301 16.41 4.51 17.73
CA THR A 301 16.27 5.95 17.88
C THR A 301 15.65 6.53 16.62
N VAL A 302 14.98 7.66 16.77
CA VAL A 302 14.43 8.42 15.65
C VAL A 302 15.45 9.50 15.38
N ASP A 303 16.41 9.22 14.51
CA ASP A 303 17.53 10.13 14.26
C ASP A 303 17.95 10.30 12.80
N SER A 304 17.26 9.61 11.88
CA SER A 304 17.43 9.81 10.44
C SER A 304 16.27 10.57 9.77
N VAL A 305 16.54 11.24 8.64
CA VAL A 305 15.51 11.99 7.88
C VAL A 305 14.27 11.14 7.61
N TYR A 306 14.45 9.90 7.18
CA TYR A 306 13.32 9.03 6.86
C TYR A 306 12.43 8.71 8.07
N GLU A 307 13.03 8.53 9.25
CA GLU A 307 12.30 8.21 10.48
C GLU A 307 11.54 9.42 11.02
N TYR A 308 12.17 10.60 10.98
CA TYR A 308 11.51 11.87 11.30
C TYR A 308 10.30 12.13 10.40
N LEU A 309 10.38 11.79 9.11
CA LEU A 309 9.23 11.94 8.21
C LEU A 309 8.11 10.94 8.49
N ILE A 310 8.37 9.83 9.18
CA ILE A 310 7.33 8.86 9.55
C ILE A 310 6.73 9.20 10.92
N CYS A 311 7.56 9.67 11.86
CA CYS A 311 7.14 10.08 13.18
C CYS A 311 6.28 11.35 13.10
N LYS A 312 5.23 11.42 13.94
CA LYS A 312 4.27 12.53 13.95
C LYS A 312 4.61 13.65 14.94
N ASP A 313 5.44 13.36 15.94
CA ASP A 313 5.65 14.19 17.13
C ASP A 313 7.02 14.01 17.84
N ASP A 314 8.10 13.79 17.08
CA ASP A 314 9.46 13.77 17.63
C ASP A 314 10.04 15.16 17.94
N GLY A 315 9.44 16.24 17.44
CA GLY A 315 9.86 17.62 17.68
C GLY A 315 10.90 18.17 16.69
N ASN A 316 11.21 17.46 15.60
CA ASN A 316 12.24 17.81 14.62
C ASN A 316 11.63 17.95 13.21
N PRO A 317 10.90 19.05 12.93
CA PRO A 317 10.36 19.31 11.60
C PRO A 317 11.48 19.46 10.56
N ILE A 318 11.39 18.73 9.46
CA ILE A 318 12.37 18.77 8.36
C ILE A 318 11.96 19.81 7.31
N GLY A 319 12.93 20.51 6.72
CA GLY A 319 12.68 21.56 5.71
C GLY A 319 12.73 21.08 4.26
N GLU A 320 13.81 20.41 3.87
CA GLU A 320 14.01 19.86 2.51
C GLU A 320 14.64 18.47 2.63
N TYR A 321 14.18 17.51 1.82
CA TYR A 321 14.59 16.11 1.82
C TYR A 321 14.46 15.48 0.42
#